data_AF-A0A6N8B036-F1
#
_entry.id   AF-A0A6N8B036-F1
#
_cell.length_a   1.000
_cell.length_b   1.000
_cell.length_c   1.000
_cell.angle_alpha   90.00
_cell.angle_beta   90.00
_cell.angle_gamma   90.00
#
_symmetry.space_group_name_H-M   'P 1'
#
loop_
_entity.id
_entity.type
_entity.pdbx_description
1 polymer ?
#
loop_
_entity_poly.entity_id
_entity_poly.type
_entity_poly.pdbx_seq_one_letter_code
_entity_poly.pdbx_strand_id
1 'polypeptide(L)'
;MSHRVPDSCPVGFEGRYTVVPGDTMFLIAQRLRINLNALISANPHITNPNLIFPGDVLCIPRQLAFPCCVVLRPRDQVSPGTVGVALLYFDFSGAEAVSVLARLPSPTVFGDFDIYTATALIPGINGFGNELFPTPEDPPTYSTSISLPAVASLTPDTRVVVEPFNTETGISGPVVLEGNLMQCRR
;
A
#
# COMPACT_ATOMS: atom_id res chain seq x y z
N MET A 1 0.05 21.14 -32.66
CA MET A 1 -0.14 19.86 -31.93
C MET A 1 -0.71 20.21 -30.57
N SER A 2 -1.83 19.62 -30.16
CA SER A 2 -2.40 19.88 -28.84
C SER A 2 -1.62 19.09 -27.80
N HIS A 3 -0.92 19.77 -26.90
CA HIS A 3 -0.23 19.12 -25.79
C HIS A 3 -1.27 18.53 -24.83
N ARG A 4 -1.12 17.26 -24.46
CA ARG A 4 -1.98 16.65 -23.43
C ARG A 4 -1.37 16.93 -22.07
N VAL A 5 -1.95 17.89 -21.36
CA VAL A 5 -1.52 18.30 -20.03
C VAL A 5 -2.67 18.02 -19.06
N PRO A 6 -2.45 17.29 -17.96
CA PRO A 6 -3.49 17.04 -16.98
C PRO A 6 -3.72 18.30 -16.13
N ASP A 7 -4.99 18.64 -15.89
CA ASP A 7 -5.39 19.77 -15.03
C ASP A 7 -4.85 19.60 -13.61
N SER A 8 -4.94 18.38 -13.08
CA SER A 8 -4.38 17.98 -11.79
C SER A 8 -3.75 16.59 -11.88
N CYS A 9 -2.70 16.36 -11.08
CA CYS A 9 -2.18 15.01 -10.90
C CYS A 9 -2.88 14.30 -9.74
N PRO A 10 -2.98 12.96 -9.76
CA PRO A 10 -3.53 12.18 -8.65
C PRO A 10 -2.81 12.47 -7.34
N VAL A 11 -3.49 12.27 -6.21
CA VAL A 11 -2.85 12.35 -4.88
C VAL A 11 -1.67 11.37 -4.80
N GLY A 12 -0.57 11.80 -4.19
CA GLY A 12 0.65 10.98 -4.13
C GLY A 12 1.42 10.91 -5.44
N PHE A 13 1.56 12.02 -6.17
CA PHE A 13 2.49 12.15 -7.30
C PHE A 13 3.79 12.86 -6.87
N GLU A 14 4.92 12.51 -7.47
CA GLU A 14 6.25 13.06 -7.16
C GLU A 14 6.53 14.35 -7.94
N GLY A 15 5.98 14.45 -9.14
CA GLY A 15 6.20 15.58 -10.03
C GLY A 15 5.59 15.38 -11.41
N ARG A 16 5.92 16.29 -12.33
CA ARG A 16 5.49 16.25 -13.73
C ARG A 16 6.71 15.99 -14.61
N TYR A 17 6.53 15.16 -15.63
CA TYR A 17 7.53 14.90 -16.66
C TYR A 17 6.98 15.33 -18.01
N THR A 18 7.75 16.12 -18.76
CA THR A 18 7.37 16.51 -20.12
C THR A 18 8.04 15.56 -21.10
N VAL A 19 7.24 14.86 -21.91
CA VAL A 19 7.70 13.89 -22.90
C VAL A 19 8.59 14.58 -23.93
N VAL A 20 9.74 13.97 -24.23
CA VAL A 20 10.67 14.46 -25.26
C VAL A 20 10.73 13.49 -26.45
N PRO A 21 11.25 13.91 -27.63
CA PRO A 21 11.38 13.02 -28.78
C PRO A 21 12.13 11.71 -28.45
N GLY A 22 11.53 10.58 -28.82
CA GLY A 22 12.08 9.24 -28.58
C GLY A 22 11.66 8.59 -27.26
N ASP A 23 10.93 9.28 -26.39
CA ASP A 23 10.39 8.68 -25.18
C ASP A 23 9.23 7.71 -25.48
N THR A 24 9.15 6.67 -24.67
CA THR A 24 7.95 5.83 -24.47
C THR A 24 7.66 5.77 -22.98
N MET A 25 6.41 5.47 -22.58
CA MET A 25 6.11 5.29 -21.15
C MET A 25 6.99 4.20 -20.51
N PHE A 26 7.33 3.14 -21.26
CA PHE A 26 8.25 2.11 -20.80
C PHE A 26 9.65 2.66 -20.50
N LEU A 27 10.25 3.43 -21.43
CA LEU A 27 11.59 4.00 -21.25
C LEU A 27 11.61 5.07 -20.14
N ILE A 28 10.56 5.89 -20.04
CA ILE A 28 10.42 6.85 -18.95
C ILE A 28 10.32 6.11 -17.61
N ALA A 29 9.47 5.09 -17.51
CA ALA A 29 9.30 4.31 -16.30
C ALA A 29 10.61 3.66 -15.87
N GLN A 30 11.36 3.07 -16.81
CA GLN A 30 12.67 2.49 -16.56
C GLN A 30 13.69 3.54 -16.09
N ARG A 31 13.77 4.71 -16.77
CA ARG A 31 14.69 5.80 -16.43
C ARG A 31 14.44 6.36 -15.04
N LEU A 32 13.17 6.54 -14.69
CA LEU A 32 12.73 7.05 -13.38
C LEU A 32 12.63 5.95 -12.32
N ARG A 33 12.94 4.69 -12.67
CA ARG A 33 12.83 3.50 -11.81
C ARG A 33 11.45 3.33 -11.17
N ILE A 34 10.40 3.71 -11.91
CA ILE A 34 8.99 3.59 -11.51
C ILE A 34 8.31 2.41 -12.18
N ASN A 35 7.24 1.90 -11.56
CA ASN A 35 6.43 0.85 -12.15
C ASN A 35 5.68 1.43 -13.36
N LEU A 36 5.78 0.76 -14.52
CA LEU A 36 5.11 1.19 -15.74
C LEU A 36 3.58 1.26 -15.56
N ASN A 37 2.97 0.26 -14.94
CA ASN A 37 1.52 0.26 -14.73
C ASN A 37 1.10 1.39 -13.78
N ALA A 38 1.91 1.71 -12.77
CA ALA A 38 1.65 2.88 -11.92
C ALA A 38 1.73 4.19 -12.71
N LEU A 39 2.72 4.32 -13.62
CA LEU A 39 2.80 5.47 -14.51
C LEU A 39 1.58 5.55 -15.43
N ILE A 40 1.13 4.43 -15.99
CA ILE A 40 -0.05 4.39 -16.87
C ILE A 40 -1.31 4.82 -16.09
N SER A 41 -1.56 4.19 -14.94
CA SER A 41 -2.73 4.47 -14.10
C SER A 41 -2.76 5.91 -13.57
N ALA A 42 -1.58 6.51 -13.33
CA ALA A 42 -1.48 7.91 -12.90
C ALA A 42 -1.82 8.92 -14.00
N ASN A 43 -1.94 8.48 -15.26
CA ASN A 43 -2.11 9.35 -16.43
C ASN A 43 -3.34 8.97 -17.27
N PRO A 44 -4.56 8.98 -16.71
CA PRO A 44 -5.78 8.56 -17.41
C PRO A 44 -6.16 9.47 -18.60
N HIS A 45 -5.59 10.67 -18.70
CA HIS A 45 -5.74 11.56 -19.87
C HIS A 45 -4.98 11.04 -21.11
N ILE A 46 -4.09 10.06 -20.95
CA ILE A 46 -3.42 9.36 -22.04
C ILE A 46 -4.19 8.07 -22.35
N THR A 47 -5.17 8.14 -23.25
CA THR A 47 -6.06 7.02 -23.57
C THR A 47 -5.34 5.77 -24.10
N ASN A 48 -4.25 5.97 -24.86
CA ASN A 48 -3.40 4.88 -25.33
C ASN A 48 -1.97 5.06 -24.79
N PRO A 49 -1.55 4.27 -23.77
CA PRO A 49 -0.22 4.36 -23.16
C PRO A 49 0.95 4.14 -24.12
N ASN A 50 0.72 3.43 -25.22
CA ASN A 50 1.74 3.18 -26.24
C ASN A 50 1.93 4.37 -27.20
N LEU A 51 1.05 5.39 -27.14
CA LEU A 51 1.12 6.60 -27.97
C LEU A 51 1.25 7.85 -27.09
N ILE A 52 2.49 8.26 -26.86
CA ILE A 52 2.85 9.57 -26.28
C ILE A 52 3.57 10.44 -27.32
N PHE A 53 3.42 11.75 -27.21
CA PHE A 53 4.02 12.72 -28.13
C PHE A 53 4.88 13.73 -27.37
N PRO A 54 5.92 14.28 -28.00
CA PRO A 54 6.71 15.35 -27.40
C PRO A 54 5.84 16.53 -26.93
N GLY A 55 6.08 16.97 -25.71
CA GLY A 55 5.31 18.02 -25.03
C GLY A 55 4.06 17.54 -24.29
N ASP A 56 3.69 16.26 -24.37
CA ASP A 56 2.74 15.70 -23.39
C ASP A 56 3.33 15.78 -21.99
N VAL A 57 2.46 16.00 -20.98
CA VAL A 57 2.86 16.05 -19.58
C VAL A 57 2.31 14.85 -18.85
N LEU A 58 3.20 14.10 -18.21
CA LEU A 58 2.88 12.94 -17.40
C LEU A 58 3.04 13.29 -15.91
N CYS A 59 2.06 12.90 -15.11
CA CYS A 59 2.15 12.82 -13.67
C CYS A 59 3.02 11.61 -13.29
N ILE A 60 4.13 11.86 -12.62
CA ILE A 60 5.02 10.82 -12.12
C ILE A 60 4.51 10.37 -10.76
N PRO A 61 4.09 9.10 -10.59
CA PRO A 61 3.62 8.61 -9.30
C PRO A 61 4.73 8.66 -8.25
N ARG A 62 4.38 9.03 -7.01
CA ARG A 62 5.31 9.09 -5.88
C ARG A 62 5.72 7.69 -5.47
N GLN A 63 7.02 7.44 -5.41
CA GLN A 63 7.50 6.12 -5.06
C GLN A 63 7.62 5.90 -3.56
N LEU A 64 7.16 4.71 -3.15
CA LEU A 64 7.72 4.04 -1.98
C LEU A 64 9.04 3.37 -2.38
N ALA A 65 10.01 3.38 -1.47
CA ALA A 65 11.19 2.54 -1.54
C ALA A 65 10.75 1.09 -1.30
N PHE A 66 11.02 0.21 -2.26
CA PHE A 66 10.85 -1.23 -2.11
C PHE A 66 12.22 -1.92 -2.17
N PRO A 67 12.50 -2.89 -1.28
CA PRO A 67 11.69 -3.23 -0.10
C PRO A 67 11.76 -2.12 0.97
N CYS A 68 10.74 -2.03 1.81
CA CYS A 68 10.75 -1.17 2.99
C CYS A 68 10.00 -1.83 4.15
N CYS A 69 10.44 -1.57 5.37
CA CYS A 69 9.74 -2.00 6.57
C CYS A 69 9.20 -0.78 7.32
N VAL A 70 7.98 -0.90 7.82
CA VAL A 70 7.40 0.05 8.78
C VAL A 70 7.09 -0.62 10.10
N VAL A 71 7.35 0.08 11.19
CA VAL A 71 6.92 -0.35 12.52
C VAL A 71 5.46 0.00 12.68
N LEU A 72 4.65 -1.00 13.04
CA LEU A 72 3.27 -0.81 13.44
C LEU A 72 3.26 -0.56 14.95
N ARG A 73 2.81 0.63 15.35
CA ARG A 73 2.79 1.06 16.74
C ARG A 73 1.45 0.74 17.40
N PRO A 74 1.45 0.35 18.68
CA PRO A 74 0.22 0.19 19.44
C PRO A 74 -0.50 1.52 19.63
N ARG A 75 -1.84 1.47 19.65
CA ARG A 75 -2.69 2.58 20.11
C ARG A 75 -2.71 2.63 21.66
N ASP A 76 -3.19 3.74 22.23
CA ASP A 76 -3.04 4.11 23.65
C ASP A 76 -3.70 3.17 24.69
N GLN A 77 -4.26 2.02 24.28
CA GLN A 77 -4.99 1.08 25.14
C GLN A 77 -4.64 -0.39 24.85
N VAL A 78 -3.36 -0.68 24.63
CA VAL A 78 -2.91 -2.02 24.27
C VAL A 78 -1.84 -2.51 25.24
N SER A 79 -1.89 -3.80 25.58
CA SER A 79 -0.95 -4.45 26.51
C SER A 79 0.51 -4.21 26.13
N PRO A 80 1.40 -3.94 27.11
CA PRO A 80 2.84 -3.84 26.88
C PRO A 80 3.38 -5.08 26.15
N GLY A 81 4.32 -4.86 25.22
CA GLY A 81 4.86 -5.93 24.37
C GLY A 81 4.09 -6.16 23.07
N THR A 82 2.97 -5.47 22.87
CA THR A 82 2.27 -5.43 21.58
C THR A 82 3.04 -4.60 20.58
N VAL A 83 3.45 -5.23 19.49
CA VAL A 83 4.26 -4.60 18.44
C VAL A 83 4.05 -5.34 17.13
N GLY A 84 4.16 -4.63 16.02
CA GLY A 84 4.21 -5.28 14.72
C GLY A 84 5.11 -4.56 13.74
N VAL A 85 5.30 -5.19 12.60
CA VAL A 85 5.98 -4.65 11.44
C VAL A 85 5.17 -4.97 10.19
N ALA A 86 5.26 -4.08 9.20
CA ALA A 86 4.78 -4.34 7.86
C ALA A 86 5.95 -4.22 6.88
N LEU A 87 6.21 -5.31 6.14
CA LEU A 87 7.20 -5.36 5.06
C LEU A 87 6.48 -5.14 3.74
N LEU A 88 6.93 -4.13 2.99
CA LEU A 88 6.46 -3.79 1.66
C LEU A 88 7.41 -4.41 0.64
N TYR A 89 6.87 -5.15 -0.32
CA TYR A 89 7.64 -5.86 -1.34
C TYR A 89 6.81 -6.08 -2.60
N PHE A 90 7.42 -6.71 -3.62
CA PHE A 90 6.69 -7.26 -4.76
C PHE A 90 6.59 -8.77 -4.62
N ASP A 91 5.38 -9.33 -4.73
CA ASP A 91 5.19 -10.78 -4.68
C ASP A 91 5.72 -11.48 -5.95
N PHE A 92 5.59 -12.80 -6.02
CA PHE A 92 6.09 -13.60 -7.15
C PHE A 92 5.41 -13.29 -8.48
N SER A 93 4.24 -12.64 -8.47
CA SER A 93 3.55 -12.17 -9.68
C SER A 93 4.01 -10.76 -10.11
N GLY A 94 4.81 -10.09 -9.28
CA GLY A 94 5.20 -8.70 -9.46
C GLY A 94 4.17 -7.69 -8.97
N ALA A 95 3.13 -8.13 -8.26
CA ALA A 95 2.17 -7.25 -7.61
C ALA A 95 2.75 -6.66 -6.32
N GLU A 96 2.36 -5.44 -5.98
CA GLU A 96 2.71 -4.86 -4.69
C GLU A 96 2.07 -5.65 -3.55
N ALA A 97 2.84 -5.91 -2.50
CA ALA A 97 2.40 -6.71 -1.38
C ALA A 97 2.88 -6.13 -0.05
N VAL A 98 2.11 -6.43 1.00
CA VAL A 98 2.42 -6.08 2.39
C VAL A 98 2.36 -7.35 3.24
N SER A 99 3.48 -7.77 3.81
CA SER A 99 3.51 -8.81 4.84
C SER A 99 3.43 -8.15 6.20
N VAL A 100 2.50 -8.59 7.03
CA VAL A 100 2.35 -8.11 8.41
C VAL A 100 2.79 -9.21 9.36
N LEU A 101 3.60 -8.85 10.34
CA LEU A 101 4.01 -9.69 11.46
C LEU A 101 3.78 -8.92 12.76
N ALA A 102 3.04 -9.48 13.71
CA ALA A 102 2.68 -8.79 14.93
C ALA A 102 2.64 -9.73 16.14
N ARG A 103 3.17 -9.29 17.27
CA ARG A 103 2.95 -9.92 18.58
C ARG A 103 1.76 -9.25 19.23
N LEU A 104 0.71 -10.01 19.49
CA LEU A 104 -0.58 -9.51 19.97
C LEU A 104 -1.09 -10.39 21.12
N PRO A 105 -1.91 -9.85 22.06
CA PRO A 105 -2.64 -10.68 23.01
C PRO A 105 -3.79 -11.42 22.30
N SER A 106 -4.48 -12.31 23.02
CA SER A 106 -5.72 -12.93 22.53
C SER A 106 -6.74 -11.85 22.05
N PRO A 107 -7.40 -12.01 20.89
CA PRO A 107 -8.43 -11.07 20.41
C PRO A 107 -9.55 -10.84 21.42
N THR A 108 -9.87 -11.85 22.24
CA THR A 108 -10.90 -11.81 23.29
C THR A 108 -10.65 -10.75 24.36
N VAL A 109 -9.42 -10.25 24.50
CA VAL A 109 -9.10 -9.14 25.41
C VAL A 109 -9.79 -7.85 24.98
N PHE A 110 -10.15 -7.72 23.70
CA PHE A 110 -10.81 -6.54 23.15
C PHE A 110 -12.34 -6.66 23.11
N GLY A 111 -12.90 -7.80 23.51
CA GLY A 111 -14.34 -8.06 23.48
C GLY A 111 -14.66 -9.41 22.86
N ASP A 112 -15.82 -9.51 22.22
CA ASP A 112 -16.27 -10.71 21.52
C ASP A 112 -15.62 -10.80 20.15
N PHE A 113 -14.32 -11.15 20.10
CA PHE A 113 -13.54 -11.30 18.87
C PHE A 113 -12.73 -12.60 18.90
N ASP A 114 -12.55 -13.22 17.74
CA ASP A 114 -11.93 -14.53 17.58
C ASP A 114 -10.67 -14.53 16.70
N ILE A 115 -10.52 -13.54 15.79
CA ILE A 115 -9.33 -13.40 14.95
C ILE A 115 -8.79 -11.96 14.94
N TYR A 116 -7.63 -11.77 14.30
CA TYR A 116 -7.17 -10.45 13.84
C TYR A 116 -7.18 -10.38 12.32
N THR A 117 -7.38 -9.18 11.80
CA THR A 117 -7.18 -8.86 10.39
C THR A 117 -6.14 -7.75 10.24
N ALA A 118 -5.38 -7.79 9.15
CA ALA A 118 -4.47 -6.72 8.76
C ALA A 118 -5.00 -6.12 7.46
N THR A 119 -5.06 -4.79 7.41
CA THR A 119 -5.59 -4.06 6.25
C THR A 119 -4.65 -2.94 5.83
N ALA A 120 -4.29 -2.92 4.56
CA ALA A 120 -3.66 -1.79 3.90
C ALA A 120 -4.76 -0.82 3.40
N LEU A 121 -4.98 0.26 4.14
CA LEU A 121 -5.94 1.32 3.83
C LEU A 121 -5.32 2.30 2.84
N ILE A 122 -5.77 2.26 1.58
CA ILE A 122 -5.27 3.14 0.51
C ILE A 122 -6.25 4.31 0.33
N PRO A 123 -5.78 5.57 0.41
CA PRO A 123 -6.64 6.73 0.22
C PRO A 123 -7.40 6.69 -1.11
N GLY A 124 -8.73 6.80 -1.04
CA GLY A 124 -9.60 6.97 -2.21
C GLY A 124 -10.08 5.68 -2.92
N ILE A 125 -9.65 4.48 -2.50
CA ILE A 125 -10.03 3.21 -3.16
C ILE A 125 -10.52 2.10 -2.23
N ASN A 126 -10.43 2.28 -0.91
CA ASN A 126 -10.71 1.32 0.18
C ASN A 126 -9.46 0.57 0.69
N GLY A 127 -9.68 -0.35 1.64
CA GLY A 127 -8.67 -1.19 2.24
C GLY A 127 -8.61 -2.59 1.61
N PHE A 128 -7.41 -3.13 1.53
CA PHE A 128 -7.16 -4.53 1.17
C PHE A 128 -6.59 -5.24 2.39
N GLY A 129 -7.18 -6.35 2.80
CA GLY A 129 -6.78 -7.01 4.03
C GLY A 129 -7.08 -8.50 4.06
N ASN A 130 -6.37 -9.18 4.96
CA ASN A 130 -6.44 -10.63 5.19
C ASN A 130 -6.46 -10.92 6.69
N GLU A 131 -6.96 -12.10 7.06
CA GLU A 131 -6.79 -12.67 8.41
C GLU A 131 -5.31 -12.85 8.75
N LEU A 132 -4.93 -12.63 10.01
CA LEU A 132 -3.63 -13.04 10.53
C LEU A 132 -3.74 -14.40 11.23
N PHE A 133 -2.76 -15.25 10.94
CA PHE A 133 -2.66 -16.58 11.52
C PHE A 133 -1.63 -16.59 12.66
N PRO A 134 -1.97 -17.14 13.83
CA PRO A 134 -1.05 -17.26 14.95
C PRO A 134 -0.05 -18.41 14.76
N THR A 135 1.16 -18.19 15.26
CA THR A 135 2.14 -19.25 15.52
C THR A 135 1.77 -20.05 16.79
N PRO A 136 2.29 -21.28 16.97
CA PRO A 136 1.99 -22.10 18.15
C PRO A 136 2.55 -21.63 19.50
N GLU A 137 3.46 -20.65 19.53
CA GLU A 137 4.01 -20.08 20.78
C GLU A 137 3.00 -19.27 21.62
N ASP A 138 3.32 -19.06 22.91
CA ASP A 138 2.53 -18.25 23.85
C ASP A 138 3.38 -17.12 24.47
N PRO A 139 3.01 -15.83 24.28
CA PRO A 139 1.95 -15.35 23.40
C PRO A 139 2.31 -15.55 21.92
N PRO A 140 1.30 -15.75 21.05
CA PRO A 140 1.53 -16.02 19.64
C PRO A 140 2.06 -14.79 18.89
N THR A 141 2.80 -15.08 17.83
CA THR A 141 3.09 -14.14 16.75
C THR A 141 2.08 -14.37 15.63
N TYR A 142 1.39 -13.31 15.22
CA TYR A 142 0.41 -13.32 14.15
C TYR A 142 1.06 -12.86 12.85
N SER A 143 0.73 -13.50 11.73
CA SER A 143 1.25 -13.09 10.43
C SER A 143 0.26 -13.25 9.29
N THR A 144 0.41 -12.41 8.26
CA THR A 144 -0.30 -12.54 6.99
C THR A 144 0.46 -11.82 5.87
N SER A 145 0.04 -12.04 4.63
CA SER A 145 0.50 -11.26 3.48
C SER A 145 -0.67 -10.81 2.64
N ILE A 146 -0.67 -9.56 2.23
CA ILE A 146 -1.72 -8.90 1.45
C ILE A 146 -1.14 -8.57 0.08
N SER A 147 -1.63 -9.22 -0.98
CA SER A 147 -1.29 -8.87 -2.36
C SER A 147 -2.33 -7.89 -2.91
N LEU A 148 -1.88 -6.80 -3.51
CA LEU A 148 -2.76 -5.80 -4.10
C LEU A 148 -3.16 -6.18 -5.53
N PRO A 149 -4.42 -5.90 -5.94
CA PRO A 149 -4.81 -6.04 -7.34
C PRO A 149 -4.13 -4.98 -8.20
N ALA A 150 -4.02 -5.23 -9.52
CA ALA A 150 -3.34 -4.32 -10.46
C ALA A 150 -3.92 -2.89 -10.53
N VAL A 151 -5.15 -2.68 -10.03
CA VAL A 151 -5.82 -1.37 -9.99
C VAL A 151 -5.48 -0.56 -8.73
N ALA A 152 -4.78 -1.15 -7.76
CA ALA A 152 -4.40 -0.51 -6.50
C ALA A 152 -2.87 -0.45 -6.37
N SER A 153 -2.38 0.63 -5.77
CA SER A 153 -0.95 0.83 -5.49
C SER A 153 -0.80 1.53 -4.14
N LEU A 154 0.17 1.07 -3.36
CA LEU A 154 0.56 1.64 -2.09
C LEU A 154 1.10 3.05 -2.31
N THR A 155 0.72 3.96 -1.42
CA THR A 155 1.19 5.35 -1.40
C THR A 155 1.84 5.65 -0.05
N PRO A 156 2.66 6.71 0.09
CA PRO A 156 3.16 7.12 1.39
C PRO A 156 2.08 7.36 2.45
N ASP A 157 0.88 7.77 2.01
CA ASP A 157 -0.27 8.03 2.88
C ASP A 157 -1.09 6.77 3.19
N THR A 158 -0.74 5.62 2.61
CA THR A 158 -1.33 4.33 2.97
C THR A 158 -1.06 4.04 4.43
N ARG A 159 -2.08 3.53 5.13
CA ARG A 159 -2.01 3.09 6.52
C ARG A 159 -2.15 1.58 6.56
N VAL A 160 -1.27 0.91 7.29
CA VAL A 160 -1.42 -0.51 7.61
C VAL A 160 -1.96 -0.59 9.03
N VAL A 161 -3.13 -1.19 9.19
CA VAL A 161 -3.81 -1.35 10.48
C VAL A 161 -4.00 -2.82 10.81
N VAL A 162 -4.00 -3.15 12.10
CA VAL A 162 -4.40 -4.46 12.62
C VAL A 162 -5.54 -4.28 13.60
N GLU A 163 -6.63 -5.01 13.39
CA GLU A 163 -7.90 -4.90 14.12
C GLU A 163 -8.39 -6.30 14.50
N PRO A 164 -8.94 -6.50 15.72
CA PRO A 164 -9.63 -7.73 16.05
C PRO A 164 -10.94 -7.80 15.27
N PHE A 165 -11.38 -9.00 14.92
CA PHE A 165 -12.57 -9.23 14.12
C PHE A 165 -13.33 -10.43 14.66
N ASN A 166 -14.66 -10.37 14.54
CA ASN A 166 -15.56 -11.44 14.93
C ASN A 166 -16.10 -12.12 13.66
N THR A 167 -15.72 -13.39 13.44
CA THR A 167 -16.11 -14.11 12.22
C THR A 167 -17.59 -14.49 12.14
N GLU A 168 -18.28 -14.55 13.28
CA GLU A 168 -19.72 -14.85 13.34
C GLU A 168 -20.59 -13.64 13.03
N THR A 169 -20.22 -12.46 13.54
CA THR A 169 -20.98 -11.21 13.39
C THR A 169 -20.52 -10.35 12.21
N GLY A 170 -19.29 -10.55 11.74
CA GLY A 170 -18.69 -9.75 10.67
C GLY A 170 -18.24 -8.35 11.10
N ILE A 171 -18.09 -8.12 12.41
CA ILE A 171 -17.77 -6.80 12.99
C ILE A 171 -16.29 -6.71 13.32
N SER A 172 -15.66 -5.60 12.91
CA SER A 172 -14.30 -5.21 13.32
C SER A 172 -14.33 -4.42 14.64
N GLY A 173 -13.35 -4.68 15.49
CA GLY A 173 -13.08 -3.89 16.69
C GLY A 173 -12.14 -2.70 16.43
N PRO A 174 -11.59 -2.09 17.49
CA PRO A 174 -10.71 -0.93 17.36
C PRO A 174 -9.33 -1.29 16.78
N VAL A 175 -8.69 -0.32 16.12
CA VAL A 175 -7.28 -0.44 15.69
C VAL A 175 -6.36 -0.68 16.88
N VAL A 176 -5.66 -1.81 16.85
CA VAL A 176 -4.70 -2.24 17.88
C VAL A 176 -3.29 -1.82 17.49
N LEU A 177 -2.89 -2.08 16.24
CA LEU A 177 -1.60 -1.66 15.69
C LEU A 177 -1.80 -0.81 14.43
N GLU A 178 -0.95 0.19 14.24
CA GLU A 178 -0.97 1.03 13.05
C GLU A 178 0.41 1.55 12.66
N GLY A 179 0.66 1.64 11.35
CA GLY A 179 1.78 2.39 10.78
C GLY A 179 1.39 3.03 9.45
N ASN A 180 2.00 4.18 9.13
CA ASN A 180 1.89 4.79 7.80
C ASN A 180 3.17 4.55 6.99
N LEU A 181 3.06 4.63 5.67
CA LEU A 181 4.16 4.36 4.76
C LEU A 181 5.03 5.60 4.46
N MET A 182 4.87 6.69 5.21
CA MET A 182 5.62 7.94 4.98
C MET A 182 7.12 7.76 5.15
N GLN A 183 7.53 6.87 6.06
CA GLN A 183 8.94 6.53 6.25
C GLN A 183 9.54 5.70 5.11
N CYS A 184 8.69 5.12 4.26
CA CYS A 184 9.10 4.40 3.05
C CYS A 184 9.15 5.33 1.84
N ARG A 185 8.89 6.63 1.99
CA ARG A 185 9.01 7.58 0.89
C ARG A 185 10.47 7.66 0.42
N ARG A 186 10.69 7.62 -0.90
CA ARG A 186 11.99 7.96 -1.52
C ARG A 186 12.30 9.46 -1.43
#